data_AF-B6W2Z3-F1
#
_entry.id   AF-B6W2Z3-F1
#
_cell.length_a   1.000
_cell.length_b   1.000
_cell.length_c   1.000
_cell.angle_alpha   90.00
_cell.angle_beta   90.00
_cell.angle_gamma   90.00
#
_symmetry.space_group_name_H-M   'P 1'
#
loop_
_entity.id
_entity.type
_entity.pdbx_description
1 polymer ?
#
loop_
_entity_poly.entity_id
_entity_poly.type
_entity_poly.pdbx_seq_one_letter_code
_entity_poly.pdbx_strand_id
1 'polypeptide(L)'
;METPKTALLGRTLDEIQQIVRNLGMPKFAAKQITSWLYDKKVETIDEMTNLSLKHRETLKEGYEVGASAPVEEMRSVDGTVKYLFRTPAHNFIEAVYIPDEDRATLCVSSQVGCKMNCKFCMTGKQGFTANLSAHQILNQIYSIPEREKLTNLVFMGMGEPFDNLDEVLKVLEILTSEYGYGWSPKRITVSSVGLKKGLERFLNESDCHLAISMHTPIPSQRRDLMPAEKAFSITEIIDILHNYDFSKQRRLSFEYIVFKGVNERDCETFARH
;
A
#
# COMPACT_ATOMS: atom_id res chain seq x y z
N MET A 1 -1.32 13.19 -31.69
CA MET A 1 -1.52 13.01 -30.24
C MET A 1 -1.05 11.61 -29.93
N GLU A 2 0.02 11.48 -29.13
CA GLU A 2 0.46 10.16 -28.68
C GLU A 2 -0.66 9.55 -27.82
N THR A 3 -1.04 8.31 -28.11
CA THR A 3 -1.98 7.56 -27.30
C THR A 3 -1.35 7.36 -25.91
N PRO A 4 -2.06 7.64 -24.81
CA PRO A 4 -1.51 7.43 -23.48
C PRO A 4 -1.09 5.97 -23.31
N LYS A 5 0.17 5.75 -22.92
CA LYS A 5 0.73 4.41 -22.71
C LYS A 5 0.20 3.84 -21.39
N THR A 6 0.11 2.52 -21.34
CA THR A 6 -0.30 1.80 -20.14
C THR A 6 0.92 1.42 -19.31
N ALA A 7 0.91 1.76 -18.03
CA ALA A 7 1.98 1.37 -17.11
C ALA A 7 2.02 -0.16 -16.88
N LEU A 8 3.22 -0.73 -16.95
CA LEU A 8 3.51 -2.12 -16.60
C LEU A 8 3.76 -2.30 -15.11
N LEU A 9 4.33 -1.30 -14.43
CA LEU A 9 4.49 -1.29 -12.98
C LEU A 9 3.12 -1.44 -12.31
N GLY A 10 2.99 -2.38 -11.37
CA GLY A 10 1.71 -2.65 -10.71
C GLY A 10 0.84 -3.67 -11.44
N ARG A 11 1.39 -4.39 -12.43
CA ARG A 11 0.75 -5.55 -13.05
C ARG A 11 1.26 -6.87 -12.44
N THR A 12 0.35 -7.78 -12.13
CA THR A 12 0.72 -9.13 -11.68
C THR A 12 1.34 -9.94 -12.81
N LEU A 13 2.00 -11.04 -12.48
CA LEU A 13 2.54 -11.95 -13.49
C LEU A 13 1.45 -12.40 -14.48
N ASP A 14 0.23 -12.68 -14.01
CA ASP A 14 -0.86 -13.14 -14.86
C ASP A 14 -1.36 -12.05 -15.82
N GLU A 15 -1.42 -10.80 -15.37
CA GLU A 15 -1.73 -9.67 -16.25
C GLU A 15 -0.63 -9.45 -17.29
N ILE A 16 0.64 -9.52 -16.90
CA ILE A 16 1.77 -9.44 -17.84
C ILE A 16 1.71 -10.62 -18.83
N GLN A 17 1.35 -11.83 -18.39
CA GLN A 17 1.13 -12.97 -19.28
C GLN A 17 0.01 -12.73 -20.29
N GLN A 18 -1.05 -12.02 -19.90
CA GLN A 18 -2.11 -11.63 -20.84
C GLN A 18 -1.63 -10.59 -21.84
N ILE A 19 -0.85 -9.60 -21.39
CA ILE A 19 -0.25 -8.57 -22.25
C ILE A 19 0.64 -9.21 -23.31
N VAL A 20 1.59 -10.06 -22.93
CA VAL A 20 2.50 -10.70 -23.89
C VAL A 20 1.75 -11.60 -24.88
N ARG A 21 0.69 -12.28 -24.43
CA ARG A 21 -0.18 -13.08 -25.31
C ARG A 21 -0.89 -12.23 -26.34
N ASN A 22 -1.47 -11.10 -25.93
CA ASN A 22 -2.17 -10.17 -26.82
C ASN A 22 -1.22 -9.54 -27.85
N LEU A 23 0.05 -9.36 -27.50
CA LEU A 23 1.09 -8.84 -28.40
C LEU A 23 1.77 -9.92 -29.25
N GLY A 24 1.33 -11.19 -29.17
CA GLY A 24 1.91 -12.29 -29.94
C GLY A 24 3.35 -12.65 -29.53
N MET A 25 3.76 -12.29 -28.31
CA MET A 25 5.09 -12.59 -27.78
C MET A 25 5.14 -13.98 -27.14
N PRO A 26 6.32 -14.62 -27.06
CA PRO A 26 6.48 -15.90 -26.37
C PRO A 26 6.09 -15.82 -24.89
N LYS A 27 5.48 -16.90 -24.35
CA LYS A 27 5.01 -16.95 -22.95
C LYS A 27 6.11 -16.64 -21.93
N PHE A 28 7.36 -17.02 -22.19
CA PHE A 28 8.48 -16.76 -21.28
C PHE A 28 8.82 -15.27 -21.15
N ALA A 29 8.42 -14.43 -22.11
CA ALA A 29 8.66 -12.99 -22.06
C ALA A 29 8.00 -12.34 -20.84
N ALA A 30 6.87 -12.89 -20.36
CA ALA A 30 6.22 -12.38 -19.17
C ALA A 30 7.13 -12.44 -17.93
N LYS A 31 7.80 -13.58 -17.71
CA LYS A 31 8.75 -13.75 -16.60
C LYS A 31 9.96 -12.83 -16.74
N GLN A 32 10.42 -12.59 -17.97
CA GLN A 32 11.51 -11.65 -18.22
C GLN A 32 11.08 -10.23 -17.86
N ILE A 33 9.92 -9.78 -18.33
CA ILE A 33 9.36 -8.46 -18.02
C ILE A 33 9.19 -8.28 -16.51
N THR A 34 8.57 -9.24 -15.81
CA THR A 34 8.38 -9.13 -14.34
C THR A 34 9.71 -9.08 -13.59
N SER A 35 10.72 -9.85 -13.99
CA SER A 35 12.06 -9.77 -13.39
C SER A 35 12.71 -8.41 -13.64
N TRP A 36 12.59 -7.82 -14.84
CA TRP A 36 13.10 -6.48 -15.09
C TRP A 36 12.38 -5.40 -14.27
N LEU A 37 11.07 -5.54 -14.08
CA LEU A 37 10.29 -4.60 -13.27
C LEU A 37 10.61 -4.74 -11.79
N TYR A 38 10.51 -5.94 -11.21
CA TYR A 38 10.43 -6.06 -9.74
C TYR A 38 11.74 -6.44 -9.06
N ASP A 39 12.59 -7.20 -9.74
CA ASP A 39 13.93 -7.54 -9.24
C ASP A 39 14.92 -6.43 -9.62
N LYS A 40 15.04 -6.16 -10.93
CA LYS A 40 16.04 -5.22 -11.47
C LYS A 40 15.63 -3.74 -11.46
N LYS A 41 14.32 -3.46 -11.34
CA LYS A 41 13.74 -2.13 -11.17
C LYS A 41 14.20 -1.11 -12.23
N VAL A 42 14.10 -1.51 -13.50
CA VAL A 42 14.46 -0.66 -14.67
C VAL A 42 13.58 0.58 -14.81
N GLU A 43 14.09 1.61 -15.45
CA GLU A 43 13.33 2.84 -15.70
C GLU A 43 12.63 2.80 -17.06
N THR A 44 13.16 2.02 -18.01
CA THR A 44 12.70 1.96 -19.39
C THR A 44 12.59 0.53 -19.91
N ILE A 45 11.73 0.32 -20.92
CA ILE A 45 11.62 -0.97 -21.62
C ILE A 45 12.92 -1.30 -22.38
N ASP A 46 13.70 -0.29 -22.77
CA ASP A 46 14.95 -0.47 -23.50
C ASP A 46 16.01 -1.20 -22.68
N GLU A 47 15.96 -1.11 -21.34
CA GLU A 47 16.87 -1.84 -20.46
C GLU A 47 16.60 -3.35 -20.41
N MET A 48 15.44 -3.81 -20.91
CA MET A 48 15.05 -5.22 -20.90
C MET A 48 15.82 -6.06 -21.94
N THR A 49 17.14 -6.14 -21.82
CA THR A 49 18.07 -6.61 -22.87
C THR A 49 17.97 -8.09 -23.23
N ASN A 50 17.28 -8.90 -22.43
CA ASN A 50 16.97 -10.30 -22.74
C ASN A 50 15.65 -10.48 -23.51
N LEU A 51 14.94 -9.38 -23.82
CA LEU A 51 13.90 -9.32 -24.84
C LEU A 51 14.53 -8.93 -26.18
N SER A 52 14.04 -9.52 -27.27
CA SER A 52 14.48 -9.11 -28.61
C SER A 52 14.17 -7.62 -28.84
N LEU A 53 14.95 -6.95 -29.71
CA LEU A 53 14.67 -5.57 -30.09
C LEU A 53 13.23 -5.41 -30.60
N LYS A 54 12.78 -6.35 -31.45
CA LYS A 54 11.40 -6.40 -31.95
C LYS A 54 10.37 -6.41 -30.81
N HIS A 55 10.55 -7.24 -29.79
CA HIS A 55 9.59 -7.30 -28.68
C HIS A 55 9.60 -6.03 -27.83
N ARG A 56 10.77 -5.42 -27.60
CA ARG A 56 10.86 -4.13 -26.90
C ARG A 56 10.12 -3.03 -27.66
N GLU A 57 10.30 -2.94 -28.97
CA GLU A 57 9.56 -1.97 -29.80
C GLU A 57 8.06 -2.22 -29.77
N THR A 58 7.60 -3.46 -29.98
CA THR A 58 6.16 -3.80 -29.91
C THR A 58 5.57 -3.51 -28.54
N LEU A 59 6.31 -3.73 -27.44
CA LEU A 59 5.84 -3.39 -26.09
C LEU A 59 5.72 -1.87 -25.92
N LYS A 60 6.69 -1.10 -26.41
CA LYS A 60 6.73 0.37 -26.33
C LYS A 60 5.62 1.08 -27.12
N GLU A 61 4.98 0.40 -28.08
CA GLU A 61 3.84 0.95 -28.84
C GLU A 61 2.64 1.27 -27.93
N GLY A 62 2.38 0.45 -26.91
CA GLY A 62 1.22 0.60 -26.02
C GLY A 62 1.56 0.71 -24.53
N TYR A 63 2.80 0.45 -24.14
CA TYR A 63 3.19 0.31 -22.73
C TYR A 63 4.46 1.09 -22.38
N GLU A 64 4.57 1.38 -21.09
CA GLU A 64 5.75 1.97 -20.45
C GLU A 64 5.98 1.32 -19.08
N VAL A 65 7.15 1.55 -18.46
CA VAL A 65 7.35 1.11 -17.06
C VAL A 65 6.35 1.83 -16.15
N GLY A 66 6.21 3.14 -16.32
CA GLY A 66 5.28 4.01 -15.58
C GLY A 66 5.85 4.62 -14.29
N ALA A 67 7.11 4.34 -13.94
CA ALA A 67 7.72 4.93 -12.75
C ALA A 67 7.89 6.46 -12.93
N SER A 68 7.47 7.24 -11.93
CA SER A 68 7.57 8.70 -11.89
C SER A 68 8.17 9.15 -10.57
N ALA A 69 9.25 9.94 -10.65
CA ALA A 69 9.90 10.54 -9.48
C ALA A 69 8.95 11.43 -8.67
N PRO A 70 9.19 11.59 -7.35
CA PRO A 70 8.47 12.57 -6.56
C PRO A 70 8.69 13.99 -7.10
N VAL A 71 7.67 14.83 -7.00
CA VAL A 71 7.76 16.25 -7.42
C VAL A 71 8.41 17.13 -6.36
N GLU A 72 8.43 16.67 -5.11
CA GLU A 72 9.05 17.37 -3.98
C GLU A 72 9.54 16.35 -2.95
N GLU A 73 10.63 16.68 -2.25
CA GLU A 73 11.10 15.95 -1.08
C GLU A 73 11.42 16.91 0.07
N MET A 74 11.08 16.51 1.29
CA MET A 74 11.39 17.23 2.52
C MET A 74 12.14 16.30 3.47
N ARG A 75 13.34 16.69 3.88
CA ARG A 75 14.20 15.91 4.77
C ARG A 75 14.21 16.49 6.18
N SER A 76 13.93 15.64 7.16
CA SER A 76 14.00 15.95 8.59
C SER A 76 15.42 15.72 9.12
N VAL A 77 15.71 16.31 10.28
CA VAL A 77 16.99 16.15 11.00
C VAL A 77 17.24 14.73 11.48
N ASP A 78 16.16 13.96 11.72
CA ASP A 78 16.20 12.55 12.12
C ASP A 78 16.39 11.59 10.94
N GLY A 79 16.54 12.12 9.72
CA GLY A 79 16.69 11.34 8.49
C GLY A 79 15.36 10.94 7.83
N THR A 80 14.21 11.21 8.45
CA THR A 80 12.89 11.01 7.84
C THR A 80 12.78 11.83 6.56
N VAL A 81 12.27 11.23 5.49
CA VAL A 81 12.05 11.91 4.21
C VAL A 81 10.59 11.80 3.82
N LYS A 82 9.95 12.95 3.62
CA LYS A 82 8.59 13.02 3.07
C LYS A 82 8.67 13.32 1.58
N TYR A 83 8.09 12.43 0.78
CA TYR A 83 8.01 12.53 -0.68
C TYR A 83 6.61 12.92 -1.11
N LEU A 84 6.51 13.90 -2.00
CA LEU A 84 5.25 14.31 -2.63
C LEU A 84 5.20 13.74 -4.04
N PHE A 85 4.19 12.93 -4.34
CA PHE A 85 3.94 12.38 -5.66
C PHE A 85 2.74 13.04 -6.30
N ARG A 86 2.83 13.30 -7.61
CA ARG A 86 1.72 13.80 -8.42
C ARG A 86 1.10 12.65 -9.21
N THR A 87 -0.19 12.41 -9.00
CA THR A 87 -0.97 11.45 -9.77
C THR A 87 -1.24 11.95 -11.20
N PRO A 88 -1.56 11.07 -12.17
CA PRO A 88 -1.93 11.49 -13.53
C PRO A 88 -3.13 12.44 -13.58
N ALA A 89 -4.05 12.33 -12.61
CA ALA A 89 -5.19 13.22 -12.43
C ALA A 89 -4.83 14.55 -11.72
N HIS A 90 -3.54 14.87 -11.59
CA HIS A 90 -3.00 16.08 -10.96
C HIS A 90 -3.28 16.27 -9.47
N ASN A 91 -3.78 15.24 -8.78
CA ASN A 91 -3.82 15.21 -7.33
C ASN A 91 -2.45 14.86 -6.73
N PHE A 92 -2.25 15.18 -5.46
CA PHE A 92 -1.03 14.87 -4.73
C PHE A 92 -1.26 13.83 -3.64
N ILE A 93 -0.26 12.96 -3.45
CA ILE A 93 -0.19 11.99 -2.36
C ILE A 93 1.21 12.02 -1.75
N GLU A 94 1.29 11.66 -0.48
CA GLU A 94 2.54 11.64 0.27
C GLU A 94 2.99 10.20 0.56
N ALA A 95 4.31 9.98 0.54
CA ALA A 95 4.95 8.79 1.09
C ALA A 95 6.03 9.24 2.06
N VAL A 96 6.24 8.50 3.15
CA VAL A 96 7.21 8.88 4.19
C VAL A 96 8.21 7.74 4.41
N TYR A 97 9.47 8.00 4.09
CA TYR A 97 10.59 7.13 4.44
C TYR A 97 11.05 7.45 5.86
N ILE A 98 11.14 6.42 6.69
CA ILE A 98 11.50 6.51 8.11
C ILE A 98 12.70 5.57 8.34
N PRO A 99 13.93 6.10 8.44
CA PRO A 99 15.08 5.32 8.87
C PRO A 99 15.05 5.11 10.38
N ASP A 100 15.53 3.95 10.80
CA ASP A 100 15.80 3.56 12.18
C ASP A 100 17.10 2.74 12.17
N GLU A 101 17.69 2.44 13.35
CA GLU A 101 19.04 1.85 13.43
C GLU A 101 19.19 0.58 12.55
N ASP A 102 18.26 -0.37 12.69
CA ASP A 102 18.27 -1.65 11.98
C ASP A 102 17.13 -1.76 10.94
N ARG A 103 16.35 -0.70 10.72
CA ARG A 103 15.14 -0.75 9.89
C ARG A 103 15.00 0.47 9.00
N ALA A 104 14.37 0.26 7.86
CA ALA A 104 13.97 1.32 6.96
C ALA A 104 12.53 1.06 6.54
N THR A 105 11.62 1.91 7.03
CA THR A 105 10.19 1.75 6.81
C THR A 105 9.71 2.79 5.81
N LEU A 106 8.94 2.35 4.82
CA LEU A 106 8.20 3.27 3.95
C LEU A 106 6.71 3.23 4.31
N CYS A 107 6.18 4.41 4.61
CA CYS A 107 4.76 4.64 4.80
C CYS A 107 4.15 5.06 3.45
N VAL A 108 3.22 4.26 2.93
CA VAL A 108 2.58 4.49 1.62
C VAL A 108 1.11 4.85 1.73
N SER A 109 0.67 5.68 0.81
CA SER A 109 -0.72 6.05 0.58
C SER A 109 -1.44 5.03 -0.30
N SER A 110 -2.72 4.79 -0.03
CA SER A 110 -3.62 3.92 -0.82
C SER A 110 -4.71 4.70 -1.55
N GLN A 111 -4.96 5.95 -1.17
CA GLN A 111 -5.97 6.82 -1.77
C GLN A 111 -5.49 8.28 -1.83
N VAL A 112 -6.13 9.07 -2.69
CA VAL A 112 -6.07 10.54 -2.63
C VAL A 112 -7.16 10.99 -1.66
N GLY A 113 -6.76 11.40 -0.46
CA GLY A 113 -7.70 11.73 0.61
C GLY A 113 -8.29 10.49 1.28
N CYS A 114 -9.30 10.65 2.13
CA CYS A 114 -9.92 9.53 2.86
C CYS A 114 -11.38 9.83 3.25
N LYS A 115 -12.28 8.84 3.08
CA LYS A 115 -13.72 8.96 3.42
C LYS A 115 -14.01 8.83 4.92
N MET A 116 -13.08 8.28 5.70
CA MET A 116 -13.34 7.90 7.09
C MET A 116 -13.55 9.10 8.02
N ASN A 117 -13.07 10.28 7.63
CA ASN A 117 -13.29 11.54 8.34
C ASN A 117 -12.95 11.46 9.84
N CYS A 118 -11.89 10.73 10.19
CA CYS A 118 -11.37 10.69 11.55
C CYS A 118 -10.98 12.11 11.98
N LYS A 119 -11.52 12.59 13.11
CA LYS A 119 -11.44 14.03 13.48
C LYS A 119 -10.02 14.52 13.76
N PHE A 120 -9.12 13.61 14.11
CA PHE A 120 -7.71 13.86 14.37
C PHE A 120 -6.83 13.77 13.11
N CYS A 121 -7.35 13.27 11.99
CA CYS A 121 -6.59 13.02 10.77
C CYS A 121 -6.72 14.17 9.78
N MET A 122 -5.61 14.71 9.29
CA MET A 122 -5.61 15.76 8.28
C MET A 122 -6.16 15.27 6.94
N THR A 123 -5.82 14.04 6.53
CA THR A 123 -6.35 13.42 5.31
C THR A 123 -7.86 13.24 5.36
N GLY A 124 -8.43 12.94 6.53
CA GLY A 124 -9.88 12.89 6.72
C GLY A 124 -10.56 14.23 6.48
N LYS A 125 -9.91 15.34 6.88
CA LYS A 125 -10.42 16.71 6.65
C LYS A 125 -10.35 17.15 5.18
N GLN A 126 -9.40 16.63 4.41
CA GLN A 126 -9.29 16.90 2.98
C GLN A 126 -10.43 16.28 2.16
N GLY A 127 -11.15 15.32 2.74
CA GLY A 127 -12.17 14.53 2.04
C GLY A 127 -11.53 13.45 1.16
N PHE A 128 -12.36 12.78 0.36
CA PHE A 128 -11.92 11.73 -0.57
C PHE A 128 -12.04 12.21 -2.01
N THR A 129 -11.02 11.90 -2.80
CA THR A 129 -11.02 12.19 -4.24
C THR A 129 -11.02 10.92 -5.07
N ALA A 130 -10.05 10.02 -4.87
CA ALA A 130 -9.89 8.83 -5.71
C ALA A 130 -9.11 7.71 -5.02
N ASN A 131 -9.36 6.46 -5.44
CA ASN A 131 -8.50 5.33 -5.12
C ASN A 131 -7.21 5.38 -5.97
N LEU A 132 -6.09 4.93 -5.40
CA LEU A 132 -4.86 4.73 -6.17
C LEU A 132 -4.86 3.36 -6.83
N SER A 133 -4.40 3.27 -8.07
CA SER A 133 -4.08 1.97 -8.67
C SER A 133 -2.83 1.36 -8.05
N ALA A 134 -2.65 0.05 -8.17
CA ALA A 134 -1.46 -0.66 -7.72
C ALA A 134 -0.18 -0.08 -8.33
N HIS A 135 -0.28 0.42 -9.56
CA HIS A 135 0.77 1.19 -10.22
C HIS A 135 1.21 2.41 -9.39
N GLN A 136 0.25 3.25 -8.98
CA GLN A 136 0.51 4.46 -8.21
C GLN A 136 0.99 4.17 -6.78
N ILE A 137 0.50 3.07 -6.19
CA ILE A 137 0.96 2.60 -4.89
C ILE A 137 2.42 2.13 -4.98
N LEU A 138 2.74 1.25 -5.93
CA LEU A 138 4.12 0.77 -6.12
C LEU A 138 5.08 1.87 -6.54
N ASN A 139 4.63 2.89 -7.27
CA ASN A 139 5.49 4.02 -7.65
C ASN A 139 6.10 4.73 -6.43
N GLN A 140 5.40 4.77 -5.30
CA GLN A 140 5.91 5.32 -4.05
C GLN A 140 7.13 4.54 -3.50
N ILE A 141 7.24 3.26 -3.85
CA ILE A 141 8.36 2.38 -3.49
C ILE A 141 9.45 2.44 -4.57
N TYR A 142 9.04 2.36 -5.83
CA TYR A 142 9.91 2.22 -6.98
C TYR A 142 10.80 3.44 -7.22
N SER A 143 10.25 4.63 -6.97
CA SER A 143 10.80 5.90 -7.44
C SER A 143 11.49 6.71 -6.35
N ILE A 144 11.80 6.08 -5.20
CA ILE A 144 12.59 6.70 -4.14
C ILE A 144 14.04 6.17 -4.15
N PRO A 145 15.03 7.00 -3.80
CA PRO A 145 16.44 6.57 -3.79
C PRO A 145 16.73 5.52 -2.72
N GLU A 146 15.96 5.47 -1.63
CA GLU A 146 16.15 4.50 -0.55
C GLU A 146 15.50 3.13 -0.81
N ARG A 147 14.92 2.88 -1.99
CA ARG A 147 14.14 1.66 -2.28
C ARG A 147 14.85 0.34 -1.97
N GLU A 148 16.15 0.25 -2.21
CA GLU A 148 16.95 -0.95 -1.95
C GLU A 148 17.30 -1.15 -0.46
N LYS A 149 17.14 -0.10 0.36
CA LYS A 149 17.37 -0.16 1.80
C LYS A 149 16.13 -0.57 2.57
N LEU A 150 14.95 -0.54 1.96
CA LEU A 150 13.68 -0.78 2.62
C LEU A 150 13.62 -2.18 3.25
N THR A 151 13.33 -2.21 4.54
CA THR A 151 13.11 -3.45 5.30
C THR A 151 11.62 -3.67 5.59
N ASN A 152 10.83 -2.60 5.61
CA ASN A 152 9.43 -2.61 6.03
C ASN A 152 8.57 -1.68 5.17
N LEU A 153 7.29 -2.04 5.01
CA LEU A 153 6.28 -1.23 4.37
C LEU A 153 5.04 -1.16 5.25
N VAL A 154 4.48 0.04 5.41
CA VAL A 154 3.23 0.23 6.15
C VAL A 154 2.22 1.01 5.31
N PHE A 155 0.99 0.50 5.24
CA PHE A 155 -0.14 1.23 4.65
C PHE A 155 -0.77 2.12 5.73
N MET A 156 -0.07 3.19 6.07
CA MET A 156 -0.48 4.18 7.10
C MET A 156 -0.37 5.61 6.56
N GLY A 157 -0.26 5.77 5.23
CA GLY A 157 -0.26 7.06 4.56
C GLY A 157 -1.69 7.58 4.38
N MET A 158 -1.95 8.21 3.23
CA MET A 158 -3.26 8.73 2.90
C MET A 158 -4.21 7.60 2.44
N GLY A 159 -5.38 7.52 3.07
CA GLY A 159 -6.48 6.64 2.67
C GLY A 159 -6.83 5.55 3.68
N GLU A 160 -7.94 4.87 3.42
CA GLU A 160 -8.34 3.62 4.07
C GLU A 160 -8.04 2.46 3.10
N PRO A 161 -7.00 1.63 3.36
CA PRO A 161 -6.62 0.54 2.47
C PRO A 161 -7.76 -0.42 2.13
N PHE A 162 -8.70 -0.68 3.05
CA PHE A 162 -9.79 -1.62 2.79
C PHE A 162 -10.91 -1.06 1.89
N ASP A 163 -10.99 0.26 1.71
CA ASP A 163 -11.83 0.90 0.67
C ASP A 163 -11.21 0.79 -0.73
N ASN A 164 -9.95 0.34 -0.81
CA ASN A 164 -9.19 0.13 -2.05
C ASN A 164 -8.53 -1.26 -2.08
N LEU A 165 -9.22 -2.26 -1.52
CA LEU A 165 -8.61 -3.54 -1.18
C LEU A 165 -8.08 -4.30 -2.41
N ASP A 166 -8.76 -4.23 -3.56
CA ASP A 166 -8.34 -4.97 -4.75
C ASP A 166 -6.95 -4.52 -5.25
N GLU A 167 -6.71 -3.19 -5.29
CA GLU A 167 -5.41 -2.64 -5.67
C GLU A 167 -4.36 -2.87 -4.59
N VAL A 168 -4.75 -2.82 -3.31
CA VAL A 168 -3.85 -3.14 -2.19
C VAL A 168 -3.41 -4.61 -2.25
N LEU A 169 -4.33 -5.56 -2.36
CA LEU A 169 -4.01 -6.99 -2.44
C LEU A 169 -3.09 -7.31 -3.63
N LYS A 170 -3.32 -6.65 -4.77
CA LYS A 170 -2.46 -6.75 -5.93
C LYS A 170 -1.02 -6.30 -5.65
N VAL A 171 -0.86 -5.19 -4.93
CA VAL A 171 0.46 -4.72 -4.49
C VAL A 171 1.10 -5.71 -3.52
N LEU A 172 0.34 -6.24 -2.56
CA LEU A 172 0.85 -7.24 -1.62
C LEU A 172 1.33 -8.49 -2.36
N GLU A 173 0.58 -8.99 -3.34
CA GLU A 173 0.99 -10.12 -4.19
C GLU A 173 2.33 -9.83 -4.88
N ILE A 174 2.47 -8.68 -5.53
CA ILE A 174 3.71 -8.28 -6.21
C ILE A 174 4.87 -8.17 -5.21
N LEU A 175 4.63 -7.65 -4.01
CA LEU A 175 5.68 -7.49 -3.01
C LEU A 175 6.11 -8.83 -2.42
N THR A 176 5.19 -9.79 -2.22
CA THR A 176 5.48 -11.04 -1.52
C THR A 176 5.80 -12.22 -2.43
N SER A 177 5.43 -12.14 -3.70
CA SER A 177 5.65 -13.23 -4.65
C SER A 177 7.12 -13.37 -5.06
N GLU A 178 7.54 -14.59 -5.37
CA GLU A 178 8.88 -14.89 -5.89
C GLU A 178 9.17 -14.23 -7.24
N TYR A 179 8.14 -13.96 -8.05
CA TYR A 179 8.30 -13.27 -9.33
C TYR A 179 8.48 -11.75 -9.17
N GLY A 180 8.09 -11.23 -8.00
CA GLY A 180 8.08 -9.81 -7.67
C GLY A 180 9.26 -9.43 -6.80
N TYR A 181 8.99 -8.83 -5.63
CA TYR A 181 10.06 -8.41 -4.71
C TYR A 181 10.53 -9.54 -3.79
N GLY A 182 9.77 -10.64 -3.67
CA GLY A 182 10.10 -11.76 -2.78
C GLY A 182 10.20 -11.38 -1.30
N TRP A 183 9.54 -10.30 -0.86
CA TRP A 183 9.58 -9.88 0.54
C TRP A 183 8.76 -10.83 1.41
N SER A 184 9.26 -11.07 2.63
CA SER A 184 8.45 -11.75 3.64
C SER A 184 7.19 -10.93 3.94
N PRO A 185 5.98 -11.53 3.95
CA PRO A 185 4.74 -10.84 4.32
C PRO A 185 4.81 -10.14 5.69
N LYS A 186 5.69 -10.59 6.57
CA LYS A 186 5.94 -10.00 7.90
C LYS A 186 6.57 -8.62 7.87
N ARG A 187 7.14 -8.23 6.73
CA ARG A 187 7.72 -6.89 6.53
C ARG A 187 6.64 -5.85 6.26
N ILE A 188 5.43 -6.29 5.90
CA ILE A 188 4.35 -5.44 5.40
C ILE A 188 3.22 -5.42 6.42
N THR A 189 2.81 -4.22 6.84
CA THR A 189 1.65 -4.02 7.72
C THR A 189 0.58 -3.20 7.01
N VAL A 190 -0.65 -3.71 6.96
CA VAL A 190 -1.80 -2.99 6.45
C VAL A 190 -2.62 -2.48 7.63
N SER A 191 -2.80 -1.16 7.74
CA SER A 191 -3.68 -0.56 8.75
C SER A 191 -5.10 -0.40 8.19
N SER A 192 -6.10 -0.52 9.06
CA SER A 192 -7.49 -0.22 8.73
C SER A 192 -8.23 0.34 9.94
N VAL A 193 -9.24 1.19 9.68
CA VAL A 193 -10.22 1.59 10.70
C VAL A 193 -11.23 0.48 11.03
N GLY A 194 -11.18 -0.66 10.32
CA GLY A 194 -12.00 -1.83 10.60
C GLY A 194 -13.22 -1.95 9.69
N LEU A 195 -13.03 -1.98 8.37
CA LEU A 195 -14.12 -2.27 7.44
C LEU A 195 -14.39 -3.78 7.42
N LYS A 196 -15.47 -4.25 8.05
CA LYS A 196 -15.79 -5.68 8.24
C LYS A 196 -15.56 -6.56 6.99
N LYS A 197 -16.18 -6.22 5.86
CA LYS A 197 -16.04 -7.02 4.63
C LYS A 197 -14.61 -7.02 4.08
N GLY A 198 -13.93 -5.88 4.17
CA GLY A 198 -12.55 -5.76 3.73
C GLY A 198 -11.59 -6.52 4.65
N LEU A 199 -11.86 -6.52 5.95
CA LEU A 199 -11.12 -7.25 6.95
C LEU A 199 -11.21 -8.76 6.72
N GLU A 200 -12.42 -9.30 6.56
CA GLU A 200 -12.62 -10.73 6.28
C GLU A 200 -11.90 -11.16 4.99
N ARG A 201 -12.01 -10.36 3.91
CA ARG A 201 -11.26 -10.62 2.67
C ARG A 201 -9.75 -10.57 2.88
N PHE A 202 -9.22 -9.54 3.53
CA PHE A 202 -7.79 -9.40 3.79
C PHE A 202 -7.22 -10.56 4.64
N LEU A 203 -7.99 -11.00 5.63
CA LEU A 203 -7.64 -12.13 6.48
C LEU A 203 -7.55 -13.46 5.71
N ASN A 204 -8.35 -13.61 4.65
CA ASN A 204 -8.38 -14.81 3.80
C ASN A 204 -7.38 -14.76 2.63
N GLU A 205 -7.14 -13.57 2.05
CA GLU A 205 -6.41 -13.39 0.79
C GLU A 205 -4.94 -12.96 0.99
N SER A 206 -4.55 -12.56 2.20
CA SER A 206 -3.17 -12.16 2.51
C SER A 206 -2.66 -12.85 3.77
N ASP A 207 -1.33 -12.89 3.94
CA ASP A 207 -0.63 -13.25 5.19
C ASP A 207 0.14 -12.06 5.81
N CYS A 208 0.02 -10.85 5.22
CA CYS A 208 0.68 -9.65 5.73
C CYS A 208 0.16 -9.26 7.12
N HIS A 209 0.96 -8.51 7.89
CA HIS A 209 0.56 -8.05 9.21
C HIS A 209 -0.64 -7.09 9.15
N LEU A 210 -1.47 -7.13 10.18
CA LEU A 210 -2.67 -6.32 10.32
C LEU A 210 -2.50 -5.34 11.48
N ALA A 211 -2.79 -4.08 11.23
CA ALA A 211 -2.99 -3.07 12.26
C ALA A 211 -4.44 -2.58 12.23
N ILE A 212 -5.07 -2.46 13.40
CA ILE A 212 -6.41 -1.87 13.52
C ILE A 212 -6.29 -0.55 14.26
N SER A 213 -6.67 0.54 13.59
CA SER A 213 -6.78 1.87 14.19
C SER A 213 -7.92 1.89 15.21
N MET A 214 -7.62 1.64 16.49
CA MET A 214 -8.61 1.54 17.58
C MET A 214 -8.81 2.89 18.29
N HIS A 215 -7.72 3.45 18.83
CA HIS A 215 -7.64 4.71 19.58
C HIS A 215 -8.51 4.85 20.85
N THR A 216 -9.53 4.03 21.06
CA THR A 216 -10.21 3.89 22.37
C THR A 216 -11.00 2.58 22.36
N PRO A 217 -10.99 1.80 23.47
CA PRO A 217 -11.80 0.59 23.59
C PRO A 217 -13.28 0.91 23.85
N ILE A 218 -13.65 2.18 24.06
CA ILE A 218 -15.01 2.59 24.43
C ILE A 218 -15.76 3.05 23.17
N PRO A 219 -16.82 2.34 22.71
CA PRO A 219 -17.53 2.66 21.47
C PRO A 219 -18.06 4.10 21.37
N SER A 220 -18.53 4.69 22.48
CA SER A 220 -19.04 6.07 22.47
C SER A 220 -17.92 7.08 22.18
N GLN A 221 -16.78 6.96 22.84
CA GLN A 221 -15.62 7.80 22.59
C GLN A 221 -15.05 7.55 21.18
N ARG A 222 -15.02 6.28 20.75
CA ARG A 222 -14.55 5.93 19.41
C ARG A 222 -15.40 6.60 18.35
N ARG A 223 -16.72 6.60 18.51
CA ARG A 223 -17.66 7.30 17.61
C ARG A 223 -17.41 8.80 17.54
N ASP A 224 -17.00 9.41 18.66
CA ASP A 224 -16.67 10.83 18.69
C ASP A 224 -15.37 11.15 17.96
N LEU A 225 -14.38 10.25 17.97
CA LEU A 225 -13.10 10.42 17.27
C LEU A 225 -13.14 9.96 15.81
N MET A 226 -13.83 8.85 15.56
CA MET A 226 -13.86 8.08 14.32
C MET A 226 -15.32 7.79 13.92
N PRO A 227 -15.91 8.59 13.02
CA PRO A 227 -17.28 8.41 12.58
C PRO A 227 -17.61 7.02 12.03
N ALA A 228 -16.59 6.31 11.53
CA ALA A 228 -16.66 4.93 11.05
C ALA A 228 -17.30 3.97 12.07
N GLU A 229 -17.16 4.23 13.38
CA GLU A 229 -17.77 3.41 14.45
C GLU A 229 -19.28 3.24 14.32
N LYS A 230 -19.98 4.18 13.66
CA LYS A 230 -21.43 4.07 13.43
C LYS A 230 -21.79 2.96 12.45
N ALA A 231 -20.92 2.69 11.49
CA ALA A 231 -21.12 1.70 10.44
C ALA A 231 -20.36 0.40 10.74
N PHE A 232 -19.25 0.51 11.47
CA PHE A 232 -18.34 -0.60 11.77
C PHE A 232 -17.93 -0.52 13.24
N SER A 233 -18.66 -1.23 14.10
CA SER A 233 -18.41 -1.20 15.54
C SER A 233 -17.08 -1.87 15.87
N ILE A 234 -16.29 -1.27 16.77
CA ILE A 234 -15.05 -1.90 17.25
C ILE A 234 -15.30 -3.26 17.89
N THR A 235 -16.45 -3.46 18.52
CA THR A 235 -16.81 -4.75 19.13
C THR A 235 -16.95 -5.84 18.08
N GLU A 236 -17.60 -5.53 16.94
CA GLU A 236 -17.76 -6.48 15.84
C GLU A 236 -16.41 -6.82 15.19
N ILE A 237 -15.51 -5.84 15.12
CA ILE A 237 -14.15 -6.04 14.61
C ILE A 237 -13.34 -6.94 15.55
N ILE A 238 -13.41 -6.71 16.86
CA ILE A 238 -12.79 -7.58 17.85
C ILE A 238 -13.37 -9.00 17.76
N ASP A 239 -14.68 -9.16 17.61
CA ASP A 239 -15.31 -10.48 17.47
C ASP A 239 -14.80 -11.24 16.25
N ILE A 240 -14.62 -10.56 15.10
CA ILE A 240 -14.04 -11.17 13.90
C ILE A 240 -12.60 -11.62 14.17
N LEU A 241 -11.81 -10.78 14.82
CA LEU A 241 -10.40 -11.05 15.11
C LEU A 241 -10.23 -12.17 16.14
N HIS A 242 -11.08 -12.23 17.17
CA HIS A 242 -11.08 -13.34 18.14
C HIS A 242 -11.41 -14.69 17.50
N ASN A 243 -12.26 -14.70 16.47
CA ASN A 243 -12.60 -15.91 15.75
C ASN A 243 -11.60 -16.27 14.64
N TYR A 244 -10.58 -15.43 14.40
CA TYR A 244 -9.55 -15.71 13.41
C TYR A 244 -8.34 -16.39 14.05
N ASP A 245 -7.84 -17.44 13.40
CA ASP A 245 -6.66 -18.15 13.87
C ASP A 245 -5.37 -17.40 13.53
N PHE A 246 -4.82 -16.69 14.53
CA PHE A 246 -3.52 -16.03 14.46
C PHE A 246 -2.35 -16.94 14.84
N SER A 247 -2.53 -18.26 14.95
CA SER A 247 -1.42 -19.21 15.23
C SER A 247 -0.35 -19.23 14.12
N LYS A 248 -0.71 -18.77 12.92
CA LYS A 248 0.26 -18.47 11.85
C LYS A 248 1.21 -17.36 12.28
N GLN A 249 2.25 -17.11 11.49
CA GLN A 249 3.25 -16.07 11.80
C GLN A 249 2.79 -14.63 11.50
N ARG A 250 1.48 -14.37 11.51
CA ARG A 250 0.87 -13.06 11.27
C ARG A 250 0.69 -12.32 12.60
N ARG A 251 1.22 -11.10 12.67
CA ARG A 251 1.03 -10.20 13.80
C ARG A 251 -0.24 -9.36 13.60
N LEU A 252 -1.08 -9.33 14.63
CA LEU A 252 -2.14 -8.35 14.83
C LEU A 252 -1.63 -7.26 15.78
N SER A 253 -1.89 -6.00 15.47
CA SER A 253 -1.61 -4.86 16.36
C SER A 253 -2.81 -3.92 16.40
N PHE A 254 -3.01 -3.25 17.53
CA PHE A 254 -4.01 -2.19 17.66
C PHE A 254 -3.30 -0.85 17.84
N GLU A 255 -3.67 0.13 17.03
CA GLU A 255 -3.07 1.46 17.09
C GLU A 255 -3.88 2.36 18.03
N TYR A 256 -3.17 3.05 18.91
CA TYR A 256 -3.76 3.86 19.97
C TYR A 256 -3.06 5.21 20.07
N ILE A 257 -3.70 6.27 19.58
CA ILE A 257 -3.20 7.64 19.76
C ILE A 257 -3.69 8.14 21.10
N VAL A 258 -2.76 8.60 21.95
CA VAL A 258 -3.10 9.14 23.28
C VAL A 258 -3.48 10.62 23.14
N PHE A 259 -4.75 10.92 23.41
CA PHE A 259 -5.33 12.25 23.45
C PHE A 259 -5.55 12.68 24.91
N LYS A 260 -4.87 13.74 25.31
CA LYS A 260 -4.96 14.30 26.66
C LYS A 260 -6.41 14.63 27.02
N GLY A 261 -6.87 14.15 28.19
CA GLY A 261 -8.22 14.39 28.68
C GLY A 261 -9.35 13.67 27.92
N VAL A 262 -9.03 12.82 26.93
CA VAL A 262 -10.02 12.04 26.18
C VAL A 262 -9.91 10.56 26.53
N ASN A 263 -8.73 9.96 26.30
CA ASN A 263 -8.56 8.51 26.33
C ASN A 263 -7.29 8.07 27.10
N GLU A 264 -6.51 9.01 27.64
CA GLU A 264 -5.24 8.76 28.37
C GLU A 264 -5.38 7.84 29.59
N ARG A 265 -6.60 7.62 30.10
CA ARG A 265 -6.88 6.78 31.29
C ARG A 265 -7.55 5.46 30.95
N ASP A 266 -7.82 5.19 29.67
CA ASP A 266 -8.55 3.99 29.26
C ASP A 266 -7.63 2.75 29.20
N CYS A 267 -6.34 2.88 29.56
CA CYS A 267 -5.36 1.80 29.49
C CYS A 267 -5.81 0.53 30.25
N GLU A 268 -6.46 0.68 31.41
CA GLU A 268 -6.98 -0.47 32.16
C GLU A 268 -8.14 -1.17 31.42
N THR A 269 -8.98 -0.41 30.72
CA THR A 269 -10.08 -0.97 29.91
C THR A 269 -9.53 -1.65 28.67
N PHE A 270 -8.51 -1.07 28.03
CA PHE A 270 -7.85 -1.64 26.87
C PHE A 270 -7.17 -2.98 27.20
N ALA A 271 -6.49 -3.10 28.34
CA ALA A 271 -5.78 -4.33 28.73
C ALA A 271 -6.71 -5.51 29.10
N ARG A 272 -8.00 -5.28 29.31
CA ARG A 272 -8.98 -6.31 29.69
C ARG A 272 -9.64 -6.99 28.50
N HIS A 273 -9.44 -6.51 27.28
CA HIS A 273 -10.09 -6.96 26.05
C HIS A 273 -9.03 -7.34 25.02
#